data_AF-A0A9X8VJ32-F1
#
_entry.id   AF-A0A9X8VJ32-F1
#
_cell.length_a   1.000
_cell.length_b   1.000
_cell.length_c   1.000
_cell.angle_alpha   90.00
_cell.angle_beta   90.00
_cell.angle_gamma   90.00
#
_symmetry.space_group_name_H-M   'P 1'
#
loop_
_entity.id
_entity.type
_entity.pdbx_description
1 polymer ?
#
loop_
_entity_poly.entity_id
_entity_poly.type
_entity_poly.pdbx_seq_one_letter_code
_entity_poly.pdbx_strand_id
1 'polypeptide(L)' 'MNRQDYKTLTLAALGGALEFYDFIIFVFFAAVVGDLFFPADMPEWLRLVQTFGIFAAGYLARPLGGIVMAHFGDLVGRK' A
#
# COMPACT_ATOMS: atom_id res chain seq x y z
N MET A 1 -28.60 0.44 12.41
CA MET A 1 -27.73 0.18 11.25
C MET A 1 -28.51 -0.67 10.26
N ASN A 2 -28.71 -0.16 9.05
CA ASN A 2 -29.40 -0.88 7.98
C ASN A 2 -28.45 -1.91 7.33
N ARG A 3 -28.99 -2.88 6.60
CA ARG A 3 -28.20 -3.93 5.90
C ARG A 3 -27.16 -3.33 4.94
N GLN A 4 -27.45 -2.14 4.41
CA GLN A 4 -26.58 -1.37 3.53
C GLN A 4 -25.40 -0.73 4.27
N ASP A 5 -25.61 -0.23 5.50
CA ASP A 5 -24.55 0.32 6.35
C ASP A 5 -23.54 -0.76 6.72
N TYR A 6 -24.02 -1.97 7.05
CA TYR A 6 -23.15 -3.11 7.32
C TYR A 6 -22.31 -3.49 6.10
N LYS A 7 -22.89 -3.46 4.89
CA LYS A 7 -22.16 -3.76 3.65
C LYS A 7 -21.07 -2.72 3.36
N THR A 8 -21.38 -1.43 3.55
CA THR A 8 -20.38 -0.36 3.37
C THR A 8 -19.27 -0.47 4.40
N LEU A 9 -19.60 -0.74 5.66
CA LEU A 9 -18.62 -0.90 6.73
C LEU A 9 -17.70 -2.10 6.47
N THR A 10 -18.23 -3.25 6.05
CA THR A 10 -17.40 -4.42 5.74
C THR A 10 -16.52 -4.17 4.52
N LEU A 11 -17.00 -3.51 3.48
CA LEU A 11 -16.17 -3.14 2.33
C LEU A 11 -15.04 -2.18 2.72
N ALA A 12 -15.32 -1.17 3.54
CA ALA A 12 -14.31 -0.24 4.05
C ALA A 12 -13.27 -0.96 4.93
N ALA A 13 -13.72 -1.85 5.82
CA ALA A 13 -12.85 -2.63 6.69
C ALA A 13 -11.96 -3.61 5.90
N LEU A 14 -12.51 -4.27 4.88
CA LEU A 14 -11.74 -5.15 3.99
C LEU A 14 -10.69 -4.38 3.21
N GLY A 15 -11.03 -3.18 2.70
CA GLY A 15 -10.06 -2.30 2.05
C GLY A 15 -8.90 -1.95 2.98
N GLY A 16 -9.20 -1.50 4.21
CA GLY A 16 -8.17 -1.20 5.22
C GLY A 16 -7.34 -2.43 5.62
N ALA A 17 -7.96 -3.61 5.70
CA ALA A 17 -7.26 -4.84 6.00
C ALA A 17 -6.29 -5.27 4.89
N LEU A 18 -6.68 -5.12 3.61
CA LEU A 18 -5.81 -5.38 2.47
C LEU A 18 -4.61 -4.43 2.45
N GLU A 19 -4.84 -3.14 2.70
CA GLU A 19 -3.75 -2.17 2.79
C GLU A 19 -2.75 -2.51 3.90
N PHE A 20 -3.25 -2.96 5.06
CA PHE A 20 -2.43 -3.37 6.20
C PHE A 20 -1.67 -4.67 5.94
N TYR A 21 -2.29 -5.61 5.23
CA TYR A 21 -1.65 -6.86 4.83
C TYR A 21 -0.42 -6.60 3.95
N ASP A 22 -0.56 -5.74 2.93
CA ASP A 22 0.55 -5.37 2.05
C ASP A 22 1.70 -4.72 2.83
N PHE A 23 1.40 -3.87 3.81
CA PHE A 23 2.41 -3.26 4.66
C PHE A 23 3.20 -4.26 5.48
N ILE A 24 2.50 -5.21 6.13
CA ILE A 24 3.14 -6.23 6.94
C ILE A 24 4.07 -7.08 6.06
N ILE A 25 3.57 -7.52 4.91
CA ILE A 25 4.37 -8.31 3.97
C ILE A 25 5.61 -7.55 3.54
N PHE A 26 5.47 -6.27 3.16
CA PHE A 26 6.62 -5.48 2.74
C PHE A 26 7.68 -5.39 3.85
N VAL A 27 7.27 -5.03 5.07
CA VAL A 27 8.18 -4.92 6.22
C VAL A 27 8.86 -6.27 6.50
N PHE A 28 8.11 -7.37 6.43
CA PHE A 28 8.63 -8.71 6.63
C PHE A 28 9.72 -9.08 5.60
N PHE A 29 9.56 -8.65 4.35
CA PHE A 29 10.52 -8.89 3.27
C PHE A 29 11.52 -7.75 3.05
N ALA A 30 11.53 -6.70 3.87
CA ALA A 30 12.34 -5.51 3.61
C ALA A 30 13.85 -5.82 3.53
N ALA A 31 14.36 -6.72 4.38
CA ALA A 31 15.74 -7.17 4.32
C ALA A 31 16.04 -7.95 3.03
N VAL A 32 15.15 -8.87 2.65
CA VAL A 32 15.29 -9.68 1.42
C VAL A 32 15.27 -8.81 0.17
N VAL A 33 14.37 -7.83 0.11
CA VAL A 33 14.34 -6.83 -0.97
C VAL A 33 15.61 -5.98 -0.95
N GLY A 34 16.09 -5.61 0.24
CA GLY A 34 17.36 -4.93 0.46
C GLY A 34 18.55 -5.67 -0.18
N ASP A 35 18.63 -6.98 0.05
CA ASP A 35 19.71 -7.83 -0.46
C ASP A 35 19.62 -8.09 -1.98
N LEU A 36 18.41 -8.18 -2.52
CA LEU A 36 18.19 -8.51 -3.94
C LEU A 36 18.34 -7.32 -4.88
N PHE A 37 17.94 -6.12 -4.44
CA PHE A 37 17.83 -4.94 -5.31
C PHE A 37 18.93 -3.90 -5.12
N PHE A 38 19.70 -3.98 -4.02
CA PHE A 38 20.78 -3.02 -3.75
C PHE A 38 22.17 -3.70 -3.74
N PRO A 39 23.24 -2.95 -4.05
CA PRO A 39 24.60 -3.48 -4.13
C PRO A 39 25.08 -4.14 -2.83
N ALA A 40 25.76 -5.28 -2.93
CA ALA A 40 26.23 -6.06 -1.77
C ALA A 40 27.36 -5.38 -0.98
N ASP A 41 28.09 -4.46 -1.60
CA ASP A 41 29.12 -3.63 -0.97
C ASP A 41 28.53 -2.48 -0.13
N MET A 42 27.22 -2.26 -0.22
CA MET A 42 26.52 -1.26 0.58
C MET A 42 26.30 -1.74 2.02
N PRO A 43 26.53 -0.88 3.04
CA PRO A 43 26.19 -1.20 4.42
C PRO A 43 24.71 -1.61 4.55
N GLU A 44 24.45 -2.65 5.35
CA GLU A 44 23.12 -3.25 5.53
C GLU A 44 22.06 -2.21 5.95
N TRP A 45 22.41 -1.35 6.91
CA TRP A 45 21.52 -0.29 7.38
C TRP A 45 21.09 0.66 6.26
N LEU A 46 21.98 0.94 5.31
CA LEU A 46 21.70 1.85 4.20
C LEU A 46 20.78 1.20 3.17
N ARG A 47 20.96 -0.10 2.90
CA ARG A 47 20.04 -0.88 2.06
C ARG A 47 18.64 -0.92 2.65
N LEU A 48 18.52 -1.17 3.95
CA LEU A 48 17.22 -1.14 4.66
C LEU A 48 16.56 0.24 4.58
N VAL A 49 17.31 1.32 4.82
CA VAL A 49 16.79 2.69 4.70
C VAL A 49 16.28 2.97 3.29
N GLN A 50 16.99 2.53 2.25
CA GLN A 50 16.55 2.70 0.86
C GLN A 50 15.30 1.85 0.55
N THR A 51 15.24 0.60 1.03
CA THR A 51 14.04 -0.25 0.90
C THR A 51 12.82 0.43 1.54
N PHE A 52 12.96 0.93 2.77
CA PHE A 52 11.88 1.68 3.43
C PHE A 52 11.60 3.03 2.75
N GLY A 53 12.59 3.64 2.11
CA GLY A 53 12.41 4.84 1.29
C GLY A 53 11.51 4.59 0.08
N ILE A 54 11.73 3.47 -0.64
CA ILE A 54 10.86 3.03 -1.74
C ILE A 54 9.45 2.76 -1.23
N PHE A 55 9.33 2.09 -0.09
CA PHE A 55 8.03 1.86 0.56
C PHE A 55 7.29 3.16 0.86
N ALA A 56 7.98 4.12 1.48
CA ALA A 56 7.40 5.42 1.80
C ALA A 56 6.97 6.17 0.53
N ALA A 57 7.79 6.14 -0.52
CA ALA A 57 7.44 6.74 -1.81
C ALA A 57 6.20 6.08 -2.43
N GLY A 58 6.13 4.74 -2.41
CA GLY A 58 4.95 3.99 -2.87
C GLY A 58 3.70 4.27 -2.04
N TYR A 59 3.86 4.43 -0.72
CA TYR A 59 2.76 4.83 0.17
C TYR A 59 2.24 6.23 -0.15
N LEU A 60 3.14 7.19 -0.39
CA LEU A 60 2.78 8.55 -0.80
C LEU A 60 2.13 8.62 -2.19
N ALA A 61 2.29 7.59 -3.02
CA ALA A 61 1.58 7.49 -4.30
C ALA A 61 0.11 7.05 -4.12
N ARG A 62 -0.31 6.53 -2.96
CA ARG A 62 -1.69 6.07 -2.73
C ARG A 62 -2.75 7.16 -2.86
N PRO A 63 -2.58 8.38 -2.33
CA PRO A 63 -3.50 9.49 -2.59
C PRO A 63 -3.70 9.76 -4.08
N LEU A 64 -2.64 9.66 -4.88
CA LEU A 64 -2.73 9.83 -6.34
C LEU A 64 -3.58 8.71 -6.95
N GLY A 65 -3.35 7.46 -6.55
CA GLY A 65 -4.19 6.33 -6.95
C GLY A 65 -5.66 6.53 -6.56
N GLY A 66 -5.93 7.03 -5.36
CA GLY A 66 -7.28 7.35 -4.88
C GLY A 66 -7.96 8.43 -5.71
N ILE A 67 -7.25 9.52 -6.06
CA ILE A 67 -7.76 10.58 -6.93
C ILE A 67 -8.10 10.04 -8.32
N VAL A 68 -7.18 9.25 -8.89
CA VAL A 68 -7.37 8.65 -10.22
C VAL A 68 -8.56 7.69 -10.21
N MET A 69 -8.64 6.79 -9.23
CA MET A 69 -9.74 5.83 -9.10
C MET A 69 -11.07 6.52 -8.82
N ALA A 70 -11.09 7.59 -8.01
CA ALA A 70 -12.29 8.40 -7.78
C ALA A 70 -12.77 9.07 -9.07
N HIS A 71 -11.85 9.62 -9.88
CA HIS A 71 -12.18 10.22 -11.17
C HIS A 71 -12.79 9.19 -12.13
N PHE A 72 -12.20 8.00 -12.25
CA PHE A 72 -12.79 6.92 -13.05
C PHE A 72 -14.12 6.41 -12.49
N GLY A 73 -14.25 6.31 -11.17
CA GLY A 73 -15.50 5.91 -10.51
C GLY A 73 -16.64 6.90 -10.75
N ASP A 74 -16.33 8.19 -10.84
CA ASP A 74 -17.31 9.23 -11.18
C ASP A 74 -17.72 9.18 -12.66
N LEU A 75 -16.84 8.73 -13.57
CA LEU A 75 -17.14 8.57 -15.01
C LEU A 75 -17.94 7.30 -15.33
N VAL A 76 -17.69 6.18 -14.63
CA VAL A 76 -18.31 4.88 -14.91
C VAL A 76 -19.72 4.76 -14.31
N GLY A 77 -20.10 5.66 -13.40
CA GLY A 77 -21.44 5.74 -12.83
C GLY A 77 -21.58 4.91 -11.56
N ARG A 78 -22.06 5.58 -10.49
CA ARG A 78 -22.09 5.09 -9.10
C ARG A 78 -23.20 4.06 -8.82
N LYS A 79 -23.22 2.93 -9.52
CA LYS A 79 -24.08 1.78 -9.17
C LYS A 79 -23.34 0.74 -8.36
#